data_AF-A0A839UYM8-F1
#
_entry.id   AF-A0A839UYM8-F1
#
_cell.length_a   1.000
_cell.length_b   1.000
_cell.length_c   1.000
_cell.angle_alpha   90.00
_cell.angle_beta   90.00
_cell.angle_gamma   90.00
#
_symmetry.space_group_name_H-M   'P 1'
#
loop_
_entity.id
_entity.type
_entity.pdbx_description
1 polymer ?
#
loop_
_entity_poly.entity_id
_entity_poly.type
_entity_poly.pdbx_seq_one_letter_code
_entity_poly.pdbx_strand_id
1 'polypeptide(L)'
;MEHAAGWVLGLIATLAALVIAAIVAIEHFARSALGGIGIVGDAQSGLLIVLFLLLAVAALRLFGRLFIVLVLVFLVLWLFNVAVPHRLLLWDPTQGIPA
;
A
#
# COMPACT_ATOMS: atom_id res chain seq x y z
N MET A 1 -1.47 -6.69 -24.27
CA MET A 1 -1.24 -5.74 -23.14
C MET A 1 -2.53 -5.11 -22.62
N GLU A 2 -3.59 -5.01 -23.45
CA GLU A 2 -4.88 -4.39 -23.07
C GLU A 2 -5.63 -5.14 -21.95
N HIS A 3 -5.60 -6.48 -21.92
CA HIS A 3 -6.25 -7.26 -20.86
C HIS A 3 -5.63 -7.07 -19.46
N ALA A 4 -4.31 -6.90 -19.39
CA ALA A 4 -3.62 -6.66 -18.12
C ALA A 4 -3.96 -5.27 -17.54
N ALA A 5 -4.05 -4.25 -18.41
CA ALA A 5 -4.45 -2.91 -18.00
C ALA A 5 -5.89 -2.86 -17.46
N GLY A 6 -6.83 -3.56 -18.11
CA GLY A 6 -8.21 -3.65 -17.65
C GLY A 6 -8.33 -4.30 -16.26
N TRP A 7 -7.57 -5.36 -16.01
CA TRP A 7 -7.54 -6.03 -14.71
C TRP A 7 -6.97 -5.14 -13.60
N VAL A 8 -5.87 -4.44 -13.87
CA VAL A 8 -5.25 -3.50 -12.92
C VAL A 8 -6.20 -2.35 -12.57
N LEU A 9 -6.84 -1.75 -13.58
CA LEU A 9 -7.82 -0.68 -13.36
C LEU A 9 -9.03 -1.17 -12.55
N GLY A 10 -9.52 -2.38 -12.83
CA GLY A 10 -10.61 -2.99 -12.06
C GLY A 10 -10.25 -3.22 -10.59
N LEU A 11 -9.02 -3.69 -10.33
CA LEU A 11 -8.50 -3.86 -8.97
C LEU A 11 -8.38 -2.53 -8.23
N ILE A 12 -7.83 -1.50 -8.88
CA ILE A 12 -7.72 -0.15 -8.31
C ILE A 12 -9.10 0.40 -7.97
N ALA A 13 -10.07 0.27 -8.88
CA ALA A 13 -11.44 0.73 -8.66
C ALA A 13 -12.11 0.00 -7.49
N THR A 14 -11.91 -1.31 -7.39
CA THR A 14 -12.48 -2.12 -6.29
C THR A 14 -11.85 -1.78 -4.95
N LEU A 15 -10.53 -1.58 -4.91
CA LEU A 15 -9.81 -1.14 -3.72
C LEU A 15 -10.26 0.27 -3.30
N ALA A 16 -10.44 1.19 -4.26
CA ALA A 16 -10.95 2.52 -3.97
C ALA A 16 -12.37 2.46 -3.38
N ALA A 17 -13.25 1.65 -3.96
CA ALA A 17 -14.60 1.44 -3.43
C ALA A 17 -14.58 0.83 -2.02
N LEU A 18 -13.71 -0.14 -1.76
CA LEU A 18 -13.53 -0.75 -0.45
C LEU A 18 -13.05 0.27 0.60
N VAL A 19 -12.09 1.13 0.24
CA VAL A 19 -11.61 2.20 1.11
C VAL A 19 -12.72 3.19 1.43
N ILE A 20 -13.49 3.63 0.43
CA ILE A 20 -14.62 4.53 0.63
C ILE A 20 -15.66 3.87 1.54
N ALA A 21 -16.01 2.60 1.31
CA ALA A 21 -16.95 1.87 2.14
C ALA A 21 -16.47 1.75 3.60
N ALA A 22 -15.19 1.47 3.82
CA ALA A 22 -14.60 1.42 5.15
C ALA A 22 -14.67 2.79 5.85
N ILE A 23 -14.37 3.88 5.14
CA ILE A 23 -14.48 5.25 5.68
C ILE A 23 -15.92 5.54 6.10
N VAL A 24 -16.91 5.25 5.25
CA VAL A 24 -18.33 5.47 5.54
C VAL A 24 -18.78 4.64 6.75
N ALA A 25 -18.34 3.39 6.85
CA ALA A 25 -18.66 2.53 8.00
C ALA A 25 -18.07 3.10 9.31
N ILE A 26 -16.82 3.56 9.28
CA ILE A 26 -16.16 4.19 10.44
C ILE A 26 -16.88 5.49 10.81
N GLU A 27 -17.25 6.33 9.84
CA GLU A 27 -17.98 7.57 10.10
C GLU A 27 -19.33 7.26 10.75
N HIS A 28 -20.09 6.32 10.21
CA HIS A 28 -21.40 5.96 10.75
C HIS A 28 -21.29 5.43 12.19
N PHE A 29 -20.32 4.56 12.46
CA PHE A 29 -20.04 4.06 13.79
C PHE A 29 -19.65 5.18 14.76
N ALA A 30 -18.73 6.07 14.36
CA ALA A 30 -18.30 7.19 15.17
C ALA A 30 -19.45 8.18 15.45
N ARG A 31 -20.29 8.45 14.45
CA ARG A 31 -21.47 9.31 14.58
C ARG A 31 -22.47 8.71 15.57
N SER A 32 -22.73 7.41 15.48
CA SER A 32 -23.59 6.68 16.42
C SER A 32 -23.04 6.71 17.84
N ALA A 33 -21.75 6.44 18.03
CA ALA A 33 -21.09 6.48 19.32
C ALA A 33 -21.14 7.88 19.96
N LEU A 34 -20.88 8.92 19.17
CA LEU A 34 -20.96 10.32 19.62
C LEU A 34 -22.39 10.71 19.99
N GLY A 35 -23.37 10.28 19.20
CA GLY A 35 -24.78 10.48 19.53
C GLY A 35 -25.18 9.77 20.83
N GLY A 36 -24.65 8.56 21.07
CA GLY A 36 -24.89 7.81 22.31
C GLY A 36 -24.39 8.49 23.58
N ILE A 37 -23.40 9.37 23.48
CA ILE A 37 -22.88 10.18 24.60
C ILE A 37 -23.40 11.63 24.58
N GLY A 38 -24.40 11.94 23.74
CA GLY A 38 -25.06 13.24 23.66
C GLY A 38 -24.33 14.31 22.83
N ILE A 39 -23.28 13.94 22.10
CA ILE A 39 -22.57 14.87 21.21
C ILE A 39 -23.28 14.89 19.85
N VAL A 40 -23.95 16.01 19.55
CA VAL A 40 -24.74 16.22 18.34
C VAL A 40 -24.45 17.58 17.69
N GLY A 41 -24.89 17.76 16.44
CA GLY A 41 -24.76 19.03 15.72
C GLY A 41 -23.31 19.36 15.32
N ASP A 42 -22.94 20.63 15.40
CA ASP A 42 -21.66 21.12 14.89
C ASP A 42 -20.45 20.53 15.62
N ALA A 43 -20.58 20.26 16.93
CA ALA A 43 -19.54 19.62 17.72
C ALA A 43 -19.24 18.19 17.21
N GLN A 44 -20.26 17.44 16.81
CA GLN A 44 -20.11 16.10 16.25
C GLN A 44 -19.38 16.16 14.91
N SER A 45 -19.78 17.08 14.02
CA SER A 45 -19.13 17.27 12.72
C SER A 45 -17.67 17.67 12.87
N GLY A 46 -17.35 18.59 13.81
CA GLY A 46 -15.97 18.96 14.12
C GLY A 46 -15.13 17.77 14.59
N LEU A 47 -15.68 16.92 15.45
CA LEU A 47 -14.97 15.74 15.96
C LEU A 47 -14.76 14.68 14.87
N LEU A 48 -15.73 14.49 13.98
CA LEU A 48 -15.61 13.59 12.83
C LEU A 48 -14.53 14.06 11.84
N ILE A 49 -14.39 15.37 11.62
CA ILE A 49 -13.31 15.94 10.80
C ILE A 49 -11.94 15.63 11.42
N VAL A 50 -11.79 15.82 12.73
CA VAL A 50 -10.55 15.50 13.45
C VAL A 50 -10.24 14.01 13.36
N LEU A 51 -11.24 13.15 13.56
CA LEU A 51 -11.10 11.70 13.40
C LEU A 51 -10.64 11.34 11.99
N PHE A 52 -11.25 11.93 10.96
CA PHE A 52 -10.89 11.70 9.58
C PHE A 52 -9.45 12.13 9.27
N LEU A 53 -9.01 13.29 9.78
CA LEU A 53 -7.63 13.75 9.66
C LEU A 53 -6.63 12.76 10.28
N LEU A 54 -6.93 12.27 11.48
CA LEU A 54 -6.08 11.27 12.15
C LEU A 54 -6.02 9.96 11.35
N LEU A 55 -7.15 9.53 10.80
CA LEU A 55 -7.23 8.33 9.98
C LEU A 55 -6.44 8.49 8.67
N ALA A 56 -6.51 9.66 8.03
CA ALA A 56 -5.73 9.99 6.85
C ALA A 56 -4.21 9.98 7.13
N VAL A 57 -3.78 10.57 8.25
CA VAL A 57 -2.37 10.54 8.67
C VAL A 57 -1.91 9.11 8.98
N ALA A 58 -2.73 8.32 9.68
CA ALA A 58 -2.43 6.93 9.97
C ALA A 58 -2.32 6.07 8.69
N ALA A 59 -3.24 6.28 7.74
CA ALA A 59 -3.22 5.62 6.44
C ALA A 59 -1.96 5.99 5.65
N LEU A 60 -1.65 7.28 5.51
CA LEU A 60 -0.43 7.75 4.84
C LEU A 60 0.83 7.18 5.48
N ARG A 61 0.87 7.09 6.82
CA ARG A 61 2.00 6.50 7.53
C ARG A 61 2.12 4.99 7.27
N LEU A 62 1.02 4.26 7.26
CA LEU A 62 1.02 2.81 7.00
C LEU A 62 1.40 2.52 5.53
N PHE A 63 0.71 3.14 4.58
CA PHE A 63 0.97 2.96 3.16
C PHE A 63 2.34 3.50 2.75
N GLY A 64 2.77 4.63 3.30
CA GLY A 64 4.11 5.18 3.04
C GLY A 64 5.21 4.24 3.52
N ARG A 65 5.06 3.60 4.69
CA ARG A 65 6.00 2.57 5.16
C ARG A 65 6.02 1.35 4.24
N LEU A 66 4.85 0.86 3.84
CA LEU A 66 4.75 -0.27 2.90
C LEU A 66 5.39 0.06 1.55
N PHE A 67 5.18 1.27 1.04
CA PHE A 67 5.77 1.76 -0.20
C PHE A 67 7.29 1.82 -0.12
N ILE A 68 7.84 2.40 0.97
CA ILE A 68 9.30 2.45 1.18
C ILE A 68 9.88 1.03 1.22
N VAL A 69 9.24 0.10 1.92
CA VAL A 69 9.68 -1.30 1.96
C VAL A 69 9.66 -1.92 0.57
N LEU A 70 8.59 -1.72 -0.21
CA LEU A 70 8.49 -2.23 -1.57
C LEU A 70 9.60 -1.68 -2.47
N VAL A 71 9.86 -0.38 -2.40
CA VAL A 71 10.94 0.29 -3.15
C VAL A 71 12.30 -0.27 -2.75
N LEU A 72 12.55 -0.48 -1.45
CA LEU A 72 13.81 -1.03 -0.96
C LEU A 72 14.03 -2.45 -1.48
N VAL A 73 13.00 -3.30 -1.40
CA VAL A 73 13.06 -4.68 -1.92
C VAL A 73 13.32 -4.68 -3.42
N PHE A 74 12.59 -3.85 -4.17
CA PHE A 74 12.80 -3.71 -5.61
C PHE A 74 14.23 -3.25 -5.94
N LEU A 75 14.75 -2.26 -5.22
CA LEU A 75 16.12 -1.76 -5.42
C LEU A 75 17.17 -2.84 -5.13
N VAL A 76 16.99 -3.63 -4.07
CA VAL A 76 17.89 -4.74 -3.74
C VAL A 76 17.87 -5.81 -4.82
N LEU A 77 16.67 -6.21 -5.29
CA LEU A 77 16.53 -7.20 -6.37
C LEU A 77 17.15 -6.69 -7.68
N TRP A 78 16.93 -5.41 -8.00
CA TRP A 78 17.52 -4.77 -9.16
C TRP A 78 19.04 -4.73 -9.07
N LEU A 79 19.59 -4.35 -7.90
CA LEU A 79 21.02 -4.34 -7.67
C LEU A 79 21.61 -5.75 -7.77
N PHE A 80 20.95 -6.77 -7.23
CA PHE A 80 21.38 -8.16 -7.35
C PHE A 80 21.39 -8.62 -8.82
N ASN A 81 20.36 -8.26 -9.58
CA ASN A 81 20.29 -8.59 -11.01
C ASN A 81 21.42 -7.93 -11.82
N VAL A 82 21.78 -6.68 -11.51
CA VAL A 82 22.87 -5.95 -12.18
C VAL A 82 24.24 -6.42 -11.70
N ALA A 83 24.41 -6.70 -10.41
CA ALA A 83 25.69 -7.03 -9.79
C ALA A 83 26.11 -8.50 -9.97
N VAL A 84 25.18 -9.41 -10.23
CA VAL A 84 25.50 -10.81 -10.55
C VAL A 84 25.80 -10.90 -12.06
N PRO A 85 27.07 -11.08 -12.47
CA PRO A 85 27.38 -11.25 -13.88
C PRO A 85 26.78 -12.57 -14.34
N HIS A 86 26.02 -12.56 -15.44
CA HIS A 86 25.54 -13.78 -16.11
C HIS A 86 26.68 -14.77 -16.47
N ARG A 87 27.94 -14.33 -16.37
CA ARG A 87 29.17 -15.10 -16.55
C ARG A 87 29.42 -16.17 -15.48
N LEU A 88 28.82 -16.08 -14.29
CA LEU A 88 28.99 -17.10 -13.22
C LEU A 88 28.02 -18.28 -13.34
N LEU A 89 27.02 -18.19 -14.22
CA LEU A 89 26.02 -19.24 -14.46
C LEU A 89 26.37 -20.16 -15.64
N LEU A 90 27.42 -19.81 -16.40
CA LEU A 90 28.05 -20.63 -17.43
C LEU A 90 29.34 -21.27 -16.90
N TRP A 91 29.32 -21.78 -15.66
CA TRP A 91 30.38 -22.70 -15.23
C TRP A 91 30.29 -23.96 -16.09
N ASP A 92 31.18 -24.03 -17.08
CA ASP A 92 31.42 -25.23 -17.86
C ASP A 92 32.49 -26.06 -17.12
N PRO A 93 32.12 -27.23 -16.54
CA PRO A 93 33.08 -28.11 -15.88
C PRO A 93 34.20 -28.62 -16.78
N THR A 94 34.15 -28.37 -18.10
CA THR A 94 35.15 -28.82 -19.06
C THR A 94 36.30 -27.83 -19.28
N GLN A 95 36.20 -26.59 -18.79
CA GLN A 95 37.31 -25.63 -18.83
C GLN A 95 38.27 -25.90 -17.67
N GLY A 96 39.19 -26.83 -17.90
CA GLY A 96 40.23 -27.26 -16.97
C GLY A 96 41.09 -26.10 -16.44
N ILE A 97 41.59 -26.31 -15.22
CA ILE A 97 42.56 -25.42 -14.55
C ILE A 97 43.77 -25.23 -15.49
N PRO A 98 44.08 -23.99 -15.94
CA PRO A 98 45.37 -23.75 -16.58
C PRO A 98 46.47 -23.90 -15.52
N ALA A 99 47.47 -24.71 -15.87
CA ALA A 99 48.65 -25.04 -15.07
C ALA A 99 49.45 -23.81 -14.61
#